data_AF-A0A2S7K7K2-F1
#
_entry.id   AF-A0A2S7K7K2-F1
#
_cell.length_a   1.000
_cell.length_b   1.000
_cell.length_c   1.000
_cell.angle_alpha   90.00
_cell.angle_beta   90.00
_cell.angle_gamma   90.00
#
_symmetry.space_group_name_H-M   'P 1'
#
loop_
_entity.id
_entity.type
_entity.pdbx_description
1 polymer ?
#
loop_
_entity_poly.entity_id
_entity_poly.type
_entity_poly.pdbx_seq_one_letter_code
_entity_poly.pdbx_strand_id
1 'polypeptide(L)'
;MPVASLQRAVSEIEAKAAQRPDAQEDHLEKLFNLFRQIDAVLADCAGEEGDAKAAGLIEAQTVVIRTAAVIHARCKRDLLYKLAFWRWDAPDLDRPVEEMSRSDAILYSAFRDLAKTLGDETVLKDFDKAN
;
A
#
# COMPACT_ATOMS: atom_id res chain seq x y z
N MET A 1 9.88 13.51 -6.92
CA MET A 1 8.57 13.90 -7.50
C MET A 1 7.91 14.94 -6.59
N PRO A 2 7.30 16.02 -7.11
CA PRO A 2 6.60 17.01 -6.27
C PRO A 2 5.33 16.44 -5.61
N VAL A 3 5.03 16.85 -4.37
CA VAL A 3 3.80 16.44 -3.63
C VAL A 3 2.53 16.75 -4.43
N ALA A 4 2.49 17.90 -5.11
CA ALA A 4 1.36 18.28 -5.96
C ALA A 4 1.13 17.31 -7.14
N SER A 5 2.19 16.70 -7.67
CA SER A 5 2.09 15.70 -8.74
C SER A 5 1.52 14.37 -8.22
N LEU A 6 1.90 13.99 -7.00
CA LEU A 6 1.36 12.81 -6.30
C LEU A 6 -0.14 12.99 -6.01
N GLN A 7 -0.53 14.12 -5.42
CA GLN A 7 -1.92 14.43 -5.11
C GLN A 7 -2.79 14.41 -6.37
N ARG A 8 -2.30 14.99 -7.47
CA ARG A 8 -3.01 14.95 -8.76
C ARG A 8 -3.20 13.50 -9.26
N ALA A 9 -2.17 12.67 -9.20
CA ALA A 9 -2.26 11.27 -9.60
C ALA A 9 -3.30 10.48 -8.78
N VAL A 10 -3.36 10.72 -7.47
CA VAL A 10 -4.35 10.09 -6.58
C VAL A 10 -5.77 10.54 -6.94
N SER A 11 -6.00 11.85 -7.11
CA SER A 11 -7.30 12.38 -7.51
C SER A 11 -7.76 11.87 -8.88
N GLU A 12 -6.84 11.69 -9.83
CA GLU A 12 -7.16 11.10 -11.13
C GLU A 12 -7.59 9.63 -11.02
N ILE A 13 -6.94 8.85 -10.15
CA ILE A 13 -7.32 7.45 -9.90
C ILE A 13 -8.69 7.39 -9.22
N GLU A 14 -8.92 8.23 -8.21
CA GLU A 14 -10.20 8.31 -7.50
C GLU A 14 -11.35 8.68 -8.47
N ALA A 15 -11.16 9.71 -9.29
CA ALA A 15 -12.14 10.13 -10.27
C ALA A 15 -12.46 9.02 -11.29
N LYS A 16 -11.45 8.30 -11.78
CA LYS A 16 -11.64 7.18 -12.72
C LYS A 16 -12.35 5.99 -12.08
N ALA A 17 -11.95 5.62 -10.87
CA ALA A 17 -12.57 4.53 -10.13
C ALA A 17 -14.05 4.80 -9.83
N ALA A 18 -14.41 6.05 -9.53
CA ALA A 18 -15.80 6.47 -9.31
C ALA A 18 -16.63 6.47 -10.60
N GLN A 19 -16.06 6.88 -11.74
CA GLN A 19 -16.76 6.96 -13.02
C GLN A 19 -16.94 5.59 -13.70
N ARG A 20 -16.00 4.67 -13.49
CA ARG A 20 -16.01 3.33 -14.09
C ARG A 20 -15.74 2.26 -13.03
N PRO A 21 -16.71 2.04 -12.12
CA PRO A 21 -16.59 1.06 -11.06
C PRO A 21 -16.58 -0.40 -11.55
N ASP A 22 -16.59 -0.64 -12.87
CA ASP A 22 -16.42 -1.95 -13.51
C ASP A 22 -15.26 -2.02 -14.53
N ALA A 23 -14.54 -0.91 -14.81
CA ALA A 23 -13.42 -0.93 -15.75
C ALA A 23 -12.22 -1.69 -15.19
N GLN A 24 -11.74 -2.70 -15.92
CA GLN A 24 -10.62 -3.59 -15.59
C GLN A 24 -9.26 -2.84 -15.58
N GLU A 25 -9.18 -1.70 -14.92
CA GLU A 25 -7.95 -0.95 -14.68
C GLU A 25 -7.35 -1.36 -13.34
N ASP A 26 -6.02 -1.54 -13.31
CA ASP A 26 -5.25 -1.90 -12.11
C ASP A 26 -5.10 -0.72 -11.13
N HIS A 27 -6.22 -0.13 -10.70
CA HIS A 27 -6.24 1.04 -9.83
C HIS A 27 -5.55 0.78 -8.49
N LEU A 28 -5.77 -0.39 -7.89
CA LEU A 28 -5.17 -0.76 -6.60
C LEU A 28 -3.66 -0.99 -6.72
N GLU A 29 -3.20 -1.57 -7.83
CA GLU A 29 -1.76 -1.69 -8.13
C GLU A 29 -1.10 -0.31 -8.26
N LYS A 30 -1.73 0.61 -9.02
CA LYS A 30 -1.22 1.97 -9.20
C LYS A 30 -1.16 2.72 -7.86
N LEU A 31 -2.19 2.62 -7.04
CA LEU A 31 -2.21 3.21 -5.71
C LEU A 31 -1.11 2.61 -4.82
N PHE A 32 -0.92 1.29 -4.86
CA PHE A 32 0.11 0.63 -4.06
C PHE A 32 1.52 1.04 -4.48
N ASN A 33 1.77 1.17 -5.79
CA ASN A 33 3.02 1.69 -6.32
C ASN A 33 3.27 3.14 -5.91
N LEU A 34 2.23 4.00 -5.90
CA LEU A 34 2.33 5.38 -5.40
C LEU A 34 2.64 5.40 -3.90
N PHE A 35 1.97 4.55 -3.12
CA PHE A 35 2.22 4.41 -1.68
C PHE A 35 3.69 4.05 -1.41
N ARG A 36 4.24 3.04 -2.09
CA ARG A 36 5.64 2.65 -1.97
C ARG A 36 6.61 3.75 -2.38
N GLN A 37 6.28 4.54 -3.41
CA GLN A 37 7.10 5.68 -3.82
C GLN A 37 7.10 6.78 -2.75
N ILE A 38 5.96 7.05 -2.11
CA ILE A 38 5.86 8.00 -1.00
C ILE A 38 6.70 7.49 0.18
N ASP A 39 6.57 6.22 0.53
CA ASP A 39 7.27 5.56 1.64
C ASP A 39 8.80 5.66 1.49
N ALA A 40 9.31 5.38 0.29
CA ALA A 40 10.73 5.51 -0.02
C ALA A 40 11.22 6.96 0.12
N VAL A 41 10.43 7.95 -0.30
CA VAL A 41 10.80 9.37 -0.17
C VAL A 41 10.71 9.83 1.29
N LEU A 42 9.78 9.30 2.08
CA LEU A 42 9.65 9.59 3.50
C LEU A 42 10.88 9.11 4.28
N ALA A 43 11.41 7.93 3.96
CA ALA A 43 12.64 7.41 4.57
C ALA A 43 13.85 8.35 4.38
N ASP A 44 13.87 9.11 3.28
CA ASP A 44 14.94 10.06 2.95
C ASP A 44 14.74 11.47 3.54
N CYS A 45 13.59 11.76 4.15
CA CYS A 45 13.25 13.06 4.71
C CYS A 45 13.71 13.19 6.17
N ALA A 46 15.02 13.34 6.42
CA ALA A 46 15.56 13.68 7.74
C ALA A 46 15.97 15.17 7.84
N GLY A 47 15.44 15.93 8.82
CA GLY A 47 15.82 17.32 9.15
C GLY A 47 14.68 18.34 9.10
N GLU A 48 14.93 19.60 9.52
CA GLU A 48 13.89 20.65 9.71
C GLU A 48 13.14 21.05 8.41
N GLU A 49 13.79 21.12 7.24
CA GLU A 49 13.09 21.27 5.94
C GLU A 49 12.42 19.95 5.48
N GLY A 50 12.86 18.83 6.06
CA GLY A 50 12.27 17.52 5.88
C GLY A 50 10.90 17.40 6.53
N ASP A 51 10.65 18.09 7.65
CA ASP A 51 9.40 17.96 8.42
C ASP A 51 8.16 18.45 7.65
N ALA A 52 8.24 19.63 7.02
CA ALA A 52 7.12 20.15 6.23
C ALA A 52 6.82 19.28 4.99
N LYS A 53 7.88 18.78 4.34
CA LYS A 53 7.76 17.87 3.20
C LYS A 53 7.23 16.49 3.64
N ALA A 54 7.69 15.97 4.78
CA ALA A 54 7.25 14.72 5.36
C ALA A 54 5.77 14.77 5.75
N ALA A 55 5.32 15.87 6.36
CA ALA A 55 3.90 16.07 6.68
C ALA A 55 3.01 15.99 5.42
N GLY A 56 3.39 16.67 4.33
CA GLY A 56 2.64 16.61 3.07
C GLY A 56 2.68 15.23 2.40
N LEU A 57 3.76 14.46 2.58
CA LEU A 57 3.87 13.09 2.09
C LEU A 57 3.02 12.11 2.92
N ILE A 58 3.01 12.23 4.24
CA ILE A 58 2.15 11.45 5.15
C ILE A 58 0.67 11.70 4.82
N GLU A 59 0.30 12.96 4.58
CA GLU A 59 -1.06 13.31 4.15
C GLU A 59 -1.40 12.63 2.81
N ALA A 60 -0.50 12.69 1.82
CA ALA A 60 -0.70 12.02 0.53
C ALA A 60 -0.83 10.49 0.70
N GLN A 61 -0.01 9.87 1.54
CA GLN A 61 -0.09 8.45 1.89
C GLN A 61 -1.44 8.10 2.51
N THR A 62 -1.95 8.95 3.40
CA THR A 62 -3.27 8.81 4.01
C THR A 62 -4.38 8.86 2.95
N VAL A 63 -4.31 9.77 1.98
CA VAL A 63 -5.28 9.81 0.87
C VAL A 63 -5.23 8.52 0.07
N VAL A 64 -4.03 8.02 -0.29
CA VAL A 64 -3.88 6.75 -1.02
C VAL A 64 -4.56 5.59 -0.29
N ILE A 65 -4.30 5.42 1.01
CA ILE A 65 -4.92 4.36 1.83
C ILE A 65 -6.45 4.51 1.83
N ARG A 66 -6.96 5.73 2.06
CA ARG A 66 -8.41 5.99 2.07
C ARG A 66 -9.06 5.67 0.72
N THR A 67 -8.43 6.07 -0.38
CA THR A 67 -8.91 5.75 -1.73
C THR A 67 -8.88 4.24 -1.98
N ALA A 68 -7.79 3.56 -1.62
CA ALA A 68 -7.69 2.11 -1.75
C ALA A 68 -8.73 1.38 -0.90
N ALA A 69 -9.10 1.90 0.28
CA ALA A 69 -10.11 1.30 1.15
C ALA A 69 -11.51 1.30 0.51
N VAL A 70 -11.90 2.38 -0.19
CA VAL A 70 -13.23 2.52 -0.81
C VAL A 70 -13.38 1.84 -2.17
N ILE A 71 -12.27 1.63 -2.91
CA ILE A 71 -12.32 0.91 -4.19
C ILE A 71 -12.68 -0.55 -3.95
N HIS A 72 -13.70 -1.07 -4.64
CA HIS A 72 -14.09 -2.47 -4.54
C HIS A 72 -13.04 -3.38 -5.20
N ALA A 73 -12.67 -4.48 -4.52
CA ALA A 73 -11.79 -5.49 -5.10
C ALA A 73 -12.59 -6.43 -6.00
N ARG A 74 -12.26 -6.49 -7.28
CA ARG A 74 -13.01 -7.30 -8.26
C ARG A 74 -12.37 -8.63 -8.57
N CYS A 75 -11.07 -8.75 -8.28
CA CYS A 75 -10.33 -9.97 -8.49
C CYS A 75 -9.40 -10.28 -7.32
N LYS A 76 -8.79 -11.48 -7.34
CA LYS A 76 -7.82 -11.90 -6.32
C LYS A 76 -6.59 -10.97 -6.27
N ARG A 77 -6.19 -10.41 -7.41
CA ARG A 77 -5.08 -9.44 -7.51
C ARG A 77 -5.39 -8.14 -6.77
N ASP A 78 -6.63 -7.65 -6.86
CA ASP A 78 -7.09 -6.49 -6.09
C ASP A 78 -7.07 -6.75 -4.58
N LEU A 79 -7.52 -7.95 -4.16
CA LEU A 79 -7.46 -8.35 -2.76
C LEU A 79 -6.02 -8.40 -2.25
N LEU A 80 -5.08 -8.87 -3.08
CA LEU A 80 -3.66 -8.87 -2.74
C LEU A 80 -3.15 -7.45 -2.48
N TYR A 81 -3.46 -6.47 -3.33
CA TYR A 81 -3.03 -5.08 -3.10
C TYR A 81 -3.68 -4.44 -1.87
N LYS A 82 -4.96 -4.72 -1.58
CA LYS A 82 -5.59 -4.28 -0.33
C LYS A 82 -4.88 -4.84 0.90
N LEU A 83 -4.54 -6.13 0.89
CA LEU A 83 -3.78 -6.75 1.98
C LEU A 83 -2.35 -6.20 2.05
N ALA A 84 -1.75 -5.84 0.91
CA ALA A 84 -0.44 -5.22 0.88
C ALA A 84 -0.45 -3.86 1.60
N PHE A 85 -1.49 -3.02 1.42
CA PHE A 85 -1.63 -1.78 2.21
C PHE A 85 -1.66 -2.05 3.71
N TRP A 86 -2.47 -3.02 4.15
CA TRP A 86 -2.52 -3.43 5.57
C TRP A 86 -1.14 -3.87 6.07
N ARG A 87 -0.46 -4.76 5.33
CA ARG A 87 0.85 -5.28 5.73
C ARG A 87 1.91 -4.19 5.81
N TRP A 88 1.88 -3.24 4.87
CA TRP A 88 2.86 -2.16 4.83
C TRP A 88 2.69 -1.17 5.98
N ASP A 89 1.44 -0.89 6.36
CA ASP A 89 1.06 -0.01 7.48
C ASP A 89 1.12 -0.70 8.87
N ALA A 90 1.48 -1.98 8.93
CA ALA A 90 1.59 -2.77 10.16
C ALA A 90 3.07 -3.09 10.50
N PRO A 91 3.84 -2.13 11.04
CA PRO A 91 5.25 -2.33 11.40
C PRO A 91 5.42 -3.30 12.57
N ASP A 92 4.39 -3.45 13.42
CA ASP A 92 4.35 -4.44 14.48
C ASP A 92 4.32 -5.88 13.95
N LEU A 93 4.16 -6.09 12.63
CA LEU A 93 4.28 -7.40 12.00
C LEU A 93 5.67 -7.66 11.40
N ASP A 94 6.63 -6.77 11.63
CA ASP A 94 8.05 -6.97 11.27
C ASP A 94 8.80 -7.81 12.33
N ARG A 95 8.09 -8.78 12.93
CA ARG A 95 8.57 -9.72 13.95
C ARG A 95 8.26 -11.17 13.53
N PRO A 96 8.93 -12.19 14.11
CA PRO A 96 8.61 -13.58 13.84
C PRO A 96 7.13 -13.90 14.08
N VAL A 97 6.57 -14.85 13.31
CA VAL A 97 5.14 -15.22 13.37
C VAL A 97 4.75 -15.70 14.78
N GLU A 98 5.69 -16.30 15.50
CA GLU A 98 5.55 -16.77 16.87
C GLU A 98 5.26 -15.64 17.88
N GLU A 99 5.62 -14.40 17.54
CA GLU A 99 5.43 -13.21 18.37
C GLU A 99 4.19 -12.39 17.98
N MET A 100 3.48 -12.79 16.92
CA MET A 100 2.26 -12.13 16.46
C MET A 100 1.03 -12.56 17.27
N SER A 101 -0.03 -11.75 17.25
CA SER A 101 -1.33 -12.22 17.73
C SER A 101 -1.85 -13.36 16.82
N ARG A 102 -2.71 -14.24 17.35
CA ARG A 102 -3.23 -15.37 16.57
C ARG A 102 -3.94 -14.93 15.29
N SER A 103 -4.69 -13.83 15.34
CA SER A 103 -5.38 -13.28 14.17
C SER A 103 -4.40 -12.72 13.15
N ASP A 104 -3.37 -12.01 13.61
CA ASP A 104 -2.37 -11.42 12.71
C ASP A 104 -1.52 -12.50 12.05
N ALA A 105 -1.13 -13.54 12.78
CA ALA A 105 -0.41 -14.68 12.23
C ALA A 105 -1.18 -15.35 11.08
N ILE A 106 -2.50 -15.55 11.26
CA ILE A 106 -3.37 -16.14 10.21
C ILE A 106 -3.48 -15.19 9.02
N LEU A 107 -3.76 -13.91 9.25
CA LEU A 107 -3.93 -12.92 8.18
C LEU A 107 -2.63 -12.72 7.39
N TYR A 108 -1.50 -12.65 8.11
CA TYR A 108 -0.16 -12.57 7.53
C TYR A 108 0.18 -13.79 6.68
N SER A 109 -0.06 -15.00 7.20
CA SER A 109 0.13 -16.24 6.44
C SER A 109 -0.74 -16.26 5.18
N ALA A 110 -2.02 -15.89 5.30
CA ALA A 110 -2.95 -15.86 4.17
C ALA A 110 -2.52 -14.83 3.10
N PHE A 111 -2.01 -13.66 3.52
CA PHE A 111 -1.44 -12.68 2.60
C PHE A 111 -0.22 -13.23 1.85
N ARG A 112 0.71 -13.88 2.55
CA ARG A 112 1.90 -14.48 1.92
C ARG A 112 1.53 -15.59 0.95
N ASP A 113 0.60 -16.46 1.33
CA ASP A 113 0.11 -17.54 0.46
C ASP A 113 -0.57 -16.98 -0.78
N LEU A 114 -1.34 -15.89 -0.64
CA LEU A 114 -1.96 -15.22 -1.78
C LEU A 114 -0.91 -14.59 -2.71
N ALA A 115 0.11 -13.93 -2.17
CA ALA A 115 1.21 -13.35 -2.95
C ALA A 115 1.93 -14.43 -3.76
N LYS A 116 2.28 -15.56 -3.12
CA LYS A 116 2.91 -16.73 -3.77
C LYS A 116 2.00 -17.35 -4.82
N THR A 117 0.72 -17.54 -4.50
CA THR A 117 -0.25 -18.15 -5.42
C THR A 117 -0.46 -17.32 -6.69
N LEU A 118 -0.40 -15.99 -6.56
CA LEU A 118 -0.51 -15.06 -7.70
C LEU A 118 0.82 -14.74 -8.37
N GLY A 119 1.94 -15.18 -7.80
CA GLY A 119 3.29 -14.93 -8.32
C GLY A 119 3.73 -13.47 -8.22
N ASP A 120 3.14 -12.67 -7.33
CA ASP A 120 3.42 -11.25 -7.18
C ASP A 120 4.09 -10.97 -5.83
N GLU A 121 5.39 -11.26 -5.75
CA GLU A 121 6.20 -11.04 -4.56
C GLU A 121 6.61 -9.55 -4.39
N THR A 122 6.26 -8.68 -5.34
CA THR A 122 6.59 -7.25 -5.27
C THR A 122 5.81 -6.53 -4.17
N VAL A 123 4.70 -7.12 -3.71
CA VAL A 123 3.88 -6.64 -2.60
C VAL A 123 4.48 -6.94 -1.23
N LEU A 124 5.46 -7.85 -1.15
CA LEU A 124 6.11 -8.26 0.09
C LEU A 124 7.20 -7.25 0.50
N LYS A 125 7.31 -6.96 1.80
CA LYS A 125 8.49 -6.27 2.35
C LYS A 125 9.71 -7.20 2.26
N ASP A 126 10.91 -6.65 2.34
CA ASP A 126 12.13 -7.47 2.31
C ASP A 126 12.21 -8.46 3.49
N PHE A 127 11.68 -8.07 4.66
CA PHE A 127 11.49 -8.97 5.80
C PHE A 127 10.62 -10.20 5.46
N ASP A 128 9.56 -10.02 4.67
CA ASP A 128 8.60 -11.10 4.33
C ASP A 128 9.15 -12.09 3.30
N LYS A 129 10.17 -11.66 2.53
CA LYS A 129 10.88 -12.49 1.55
C LYS A 129 11.96 -13.37 2.19
N ALA A 130 12.50 -12.93 3.32
CA ALA A 130 13.53 -13.65 4.06
C ALA A 130 12.97 -14.76 4.96
N ASN A 131 11.71 -14.62 5.40
CA ASN A 131 10.96 -15.62 6.16
C ASN A 131 10.09 -16.50 5.25
#